data_AF-A0A2P5X0I6-F1
#
_entry.id   AF-A0A2P5X0I6-F1
#
_cell.length_a   1.000
_cell.length_b   1.000
_cell.length_c   1.000
_cell.angle_alpha   90.00
_cell.angle_beta   90.00
_cell.angle_gamma   90.00
#
_symmetry.space_group_name_H-M   'P 1'
#
loop_
_entity.id
_entity.type
_entity.pdbx_description
1 polymer ?
#
loop_
_entity_poly.entity_id
_entity_poly.type
_entity_poly.pdbx_seq_one_letter_code
_entity_poly.pdbx_strand_id
1 'polypeptide(L)'
;MWLFSRKGASGFSASSTAEEVTQGIDGTGLTAVVTGASSGIGTETARVLALRAVHVVMAVKNMTAGREVKDTIAKRNPNLATNHVGKFLLTHLLLETMKKTAQGRRTEGRIVNVSSRVILITSLYNSLSAYGQSKLANVLHAKDLARRLKEDEVAITANSLHPGAIATNLFRLVGLVGKYVIKNVEQGAATTCYVALHPQITGKAGLYFADSNVAETSLQANDNALARKLWDFTFTLINNCPNNT
;
A
#
# COMPACT_ATOMS: atom_id res chain seq x y z
N MET A 1 21.77 14.08 6.55
CA MET A 1 21.73 14.25 8.02
C MET A 1 20.27 14.42 8.43
N TRP A 2 19.69 13.44 9.12
CA TRP A 2 18.24 13.38 9.45
C TRP A 2 17.82 14.33 10.58
N LEU A 3 18.80 14.99 11.21
CA LEU A 3 18.64 15.96 12.29
C LEU A 3 17.85 17.23 11.92
N PHE A 4 17.51 17.42 10.64
CA PHE A 4 16.70 18.55 10.16
C PHE A 4 15.40 18.13 9.43
N SER A 5 14.95 16.87 9.55
CA SER A 5 13.68 16.47 8.95
C SER A 5 12.52 17.16 9.69
N ARG A 6 12.05 18.28 9.13
CA ARG A 6 10.93 19.04 9.70
C ARG A 6 9.68 18.16 9.72
N LYS A 7 8.99 18.14 10.86
CA LYS A 7 7.68 17.50 11.01
C LYS A 7 6.69 18.17 10.06
N GLY A 8 5.90 17.36 9.36
CA GLY A 8 4.81 17.85 8.53
C GLY A 8 3.54 18.11 9.34
N ALA A 9 2.41 18.29 8.64
CA ALA A 9 1.11 18.57 9.25
C ALA A 9 0.60 17.48 10.21
N SER A 10 1.05 16.23 10.06
CA SER A 10 0.71 15.15 11.00
C SER A 10 1.52 15.19 12.31
N GLY A 11 2.55 16.02 12.40
CA GLY A 11 3.52 16.00 13.51
C GLY A 11 4.61 14.93 13.37
N PHE A 12 4.62 14.17 12.27
CA PHE A 12 5.64 13.17 11.96
C PHE A 12 6.51 13.59 10.78
N SER A 13 7.65 12.94 10.62
CA SER A 13 8.62 13.23 9.57
C SER A 13 9.22 11.94 9.00
N ALA A 14 10.18 12.08 8.09
CA ALA A 14 10.86 10.93 7.51
C ALA A 14 11.52 10.04 8.58
N SER A 15 12.00 10.65 9.67
CA SER A 15 12.70 9.99 10.79
C SER A 15 11.81 9.24 11.76
N SER A 16 10.49 9.45 11.70
CA SER A 16 9.55 8.79 12.59
C SER A 16 9.49 7.28 12.31
N THR A 17 9.41 6.48 13.38
CA THR A 17 9.29 5.01 13.32
C THR A 17 7.83 4.55 13.37
N ALA A 18 7.58 3.31 12.98
CA ALA A 18 6.27 2.69 13.09
C ALA A 18 5.72 2.63 14.53
N GLU A 19 6.57 2.48 15.54
CA GLU A 19 6.12 2.54 16.93
C GLU A 19 5.72 3.96 17.35
N GLU A 20 6.52 4.97 16.99
CA GLU A 20 6.24 6.38 17.33
C GLU A 20 4.93 6.87 16.71
N VAL A 21 4.70 6.57 15.42
CA VAL A 21 3.48 6.99 14.72
C VAL A 21 2.22 6.24 15.17
N THR A 22 2.37 5.22 16.02
CA THR A 22 1.25 4.47 16.60
C THR A 22 1.24 4.52 18.13
N GLN A 23 2.07 5.37 18.73
CA GLN A 23 2.22 5.43 20.18
C GLN A 23 0.88 5.74 20.86
N GLY A 24 0.55 4.96 21.89
CA GLY A 24 -0.67 5.14 22.68
C GLY A 24 -1.97 4.68 21.99
N ILE A 25 -1.91 4.09 20.80
CA ILE A 25 -3.10 3.56 20.14
C ILE A 25 -3.38 2.12 20.63
N ASP A 26 -4.61 1.88 21.06
CA ASP A 26 -5.15 0.54 21.31
C ASP A 26 -5.99 0.09 20.11
N GLY A 27 -5.58 -1.01 19.47
CA GLY A 27 -6.23 -1.64 18.34
C GLY A 27 -7.00 -2.90 18.72
N THR A 28 -7.28 -3.13 20.01
CA THR A 28 -8.09 -4.26 20.48
C THR A 28 -9.40 -4.37 19.71
N GLY A 29 -9.72 -5.57 19.23
CA GLY A 29 -10.92 -5.85 18.43
C GLY A 29 -10.79 -5.52 16.95
N LEU A 30 -9.67 -4.95 16.50
CA LEU A 30 -9.34 -4.80 15.09
C LEU A 30 -8.63 -6.04 14.55
N THR A 31 -8.87 -6.33 13.28
CA THR A 31 -8.16 -7.37 12.52
C THR A 31 -7.51 -6.73 11.31
N ALA A 32 -6.23 -7.00 11.08
CA ALA A 32 -5.49 -6.53 9.91
C ALA A 32 -4.98 -7.71 9.06
N VAL A 33 -5.21 -7.65 7.75
CA VAL A 33 -4.57 -8.55 6.79
C VAL A 33 -3.35 -7.85 6.20
N VAL A 34 -2.15 -8.37 6.44
CA VAL A 34 -0.90 -7.78 5.96
C VAL A 34 -0.28 -8.68 4.89
N THR A 35 -0.26 -8.20 3.64
CA THR A 35 0.41 -8.92 2.53
C THR A 35 1.92 -8.68 2.54
N GLY A 36 2.70 -9.69 2.18
CA GLY A 36 4.16 -9.56 2.13
C GLY A 36 4.81 -9.39 3.51
N ALA A 37 4.16 -9.90 4.56
CA ALA A 37 4.58 -9.73 5.95
C ALA A 37 5.79 -10.59 6.39
N SER A 38 6.39 -11.36 5.47
CA SER A 38 7.48 -12.29 5.80
C SER A 38 8.88 -11.66 5.82
N SER A 39 9.04 -10.41 5.38
CA SER A 39 10.33 -9.70 5.48
C SER A 39 10.18 -8.18 5.51
N GLY A 40 11.23 -7.50 5.98
CA GLY A 40 11.41 -6.05 5.87
C GLY A 40 10.24 -5.26 6.47
N ILE A 41 9.80 -4.22 5.75
CA ILE A 41 8.73 -3.32 6.19
C ILE A 41 7.40 -4.04 6.46
N GLY A 42 7.13 -5.16 5.78
CA GLY A 42 5.90 -5.93 5.97
C GLY A 42 5.90 -6.66 7.32
N THR A 43 7.03 -7.26 7.70
CA THR A 43 7.19 -7.89 9.02
C THR A 43 7.10 -6.85 10.12
N GLU A 44 7.74 -5.70 9.94
CA GLU A 44 7.70 -4.63 10.92
C GLU A 44 6.32 -4.01 11.06
N THR A 45 5.59 -3.84 9.94
CA THR A 45 4.18 -3.43 9.97
C THR A 45 3.34 -4.41 10.77
N ALA A 46 3.48 -5.72 10.52
CA ALA A 46 2.77 -6.76 11.25
C ALA A 46 3.13 -6.75 12.75
N ARG A 47 4.41 -6.63 13.08
CA ARG A 47 4.90 -6.58 14.46
C ARG A 47 4.31 -5.38 15.21
N VAL A 48 4.33 -4.19 14.63
CA VAL A 48 3.81 -2.98 15.27
C VAL A 48 2.29 -3.01 15.40
N LEU A 49 1.55 -3.51 14.40
CA LEU A 49 0.10 -3.67 14.54
C LEU A 49 -0.24 -4.65 15.69
N ALA A 50 0.48 -5.77 15.78
CA ALA A 50 0.31 -6.71 16.89
C ALA A 50 0.69 -6.09 18.26
N LEU A 51 1.74 -5.25 18.30
CA LEU A 51 2.12 -4.47 19.50
C LEU A 51 1.00 -3.54 19.98
N ARG A 52 0.10 -3.12 19.07
CA ARG A 52 -1.11 -2.33 19.38
C ARG A 52 -2.35 -3.21 19.54
N ALA A 53 -2.21 -4.48 19.89
CA ALA A 53 -3.30 -5.44 20.12
C ALA A 53 -4.22 -5.71 18.91
N VAL A 54 -3.79 -5.37 17.70
CA VAL A 54 -4.49 -5.76 16.46
C VAL A 54 -4.26 -7.25 16.20
N HIS A 55 -5.32 -7.99 15.87
CA HIS A 55 -5.17 -9.37 15.39
C HIS A 55 -4.65 -9.37 13.95
N VAL A 56 -3.40 -9.79 13.76
CA VAL A 56 -2.73 -9.72 12.45
C VAL A 56 -2.77 -11.06 11.72
N VAL A 57 -3.39 -11.08 10.55
CA VAL A 57 -3.34 -12.18 9.58
C VAL A 57 -2.25 -11.89 8.55
N MET A 58 -1.17 -12.66 8.59
CA MET A 58 -0.04 -12.50 7.66
C MET A 58 -0.29 -13.27 6.36
N ALA A 59 -0.61 -12.55 5.28
CA ALA A 59 -0.78 -13.13 3.94
C ALA A 59 0.58 -13.19 3.21
N VAL A 60 1.30 -14.30 3.38
CA VAL A 60 2.62 -14.55 2.78
C VAL A 60 2.50 -15.41 1.52
N LYS A 61 3.40 -15.20 0.54
CA LYS A 61 3.36 -15.95 -0.72
C LYS A 61 3.76 -17.41 -0.49
N ASN A 62 2.89 -18.35 -0.90
CA ASN A 62 3.27 -19.73 -1.13
C ASN A 62 3.73 -19.87 -2.60
N MET A 63 5.05 -20.00 -2.80
CA MET A 63 5.65 -20.08 -4.15
C MET A 63 5.23 -21.33 -4.93
N THR A 64 4.79 -22.38 -4.24
CA THR A 64 4.34 -23.64 -4.84
C THR A 64 2.93 -23.48 -5.43
N ALA A 65 2.02 -22.82 -4.72
CA ALA A 65 0.63 -22.61 -5.16
C ALA A 65 0.46 -21.45 -6.18
N GLY A 66 1.42 -20.50 -6.25
CA GLY A 66 1.31 -19.32 -7.11
C GLY A 66 1.85 -19.47 -8.54
N ARG A 67 2.25 -20.68 -8.95
CA ARG A 67 2.97 -20.91 -10.22
C ARG A 67 2.05 -20.83 -11.45
N GLU A 68 0.84 -21.35 -11.37
CA GLU A 68 -0.08 -21.41 -12.53
C GLU A 68 -0.64 -20.03 -12.93
N VAL A 69 -1.07 -19.22 -11.96
CA VAL A 69 -1.56 -17.84 -12.20
C VAL A 69 -0.43 -16.94 -12.73
N LYS A 70 0.81 -17.21 -12.29
CA LYS A 70 2.00 -16.51 -12.77
C LYS A 70 2.19 -16.78 -14.27
N ASP A 71 2.00 -17.99 -14.75
CA ASP A 71 2.40 -18.34 -16.12
C ASP A 71 1.51 -17.69 -17.21
N THR A 72 0.27 -17.31 -16.89
CA THR A 72 -0.64 -16.62 -17.82
C THR A 72 -0.40 -15.11 -17.90
N ILE A 73 -0.09 -14.43 -16.78
CA ILE A 73 0.06 -12.96 -16.73
C ILE A 73 1.54 -12.52 -16.69
N ALA A 74 2.43 -13.31 -16.08
CA ALA A 74 3.85 -12.95 -15.89
C ALA A 74 4.68 -13.00 -17.17
N LYS A 75 4.21 -13.65 -18.24
CA LYS A 75 4.90 -13.67 -19.54
C LYS A 75 5.03 -12.27 -20.17
N ARG A 76 4.18 -11.29 -19.82
CA ARG A 76 4.24 -9.92 -20.36
C ARG A 76 4.66 -8.85 -19.35
N ASN A 77 4.17 -8.89 -18.10
CA ASN A 77 4.59 -7.94 -17.05
C ASN A 77 4.44 -8.56 -15.63
N PRO A 78 5.49 -9.22 -15.11
CA PRO A 78 5.42 -9.90 -13.80
C PRO A 78 5.23 -8.95 -12.62
N ASN A 79 5.68 -7.69 -12.74
CA ASN A 79 5.51 -6.67 -11.71
C ASN A 79 4.05 -6.24 -11.59
N LEU A 80 3.36 -6.03 -12.72
CA LEU A 80 1.93 -5.68 -12.70
C LEU A 80 1.07 -6.82 -12.12
N ALA A 81 1.36 -8.06 -12.52
CA ALA A 81 0.68 -9.25 -12.02
C ALA A 81 0.75 -9.35 -10.49
N THR A 82 1.96 -9.22 -9.93
CA THR A 82 2.19 -9.46 -8.51
C THR A 82 1.94 -8.23 -7.62
N ASN A 83 2.25 -7.02 -8.10
CA ASN A 83 2.16 -5.82 -7.28
C ASN A 83 0.80 -5.12 -7.34
N HIS A 84 0.03 -5.34 -8.41
CA HIS A 84 -1.27 -4.71 -8.65
C HIS A 84 -2.38 -5.75 -8.80
N VAL A 85 -2.36 -6.62 -9.81
CA VAL A 85 -3.49 -7.54 -10.13
C VAL A 85 -3.84 -8.46 -8.95
N GLY A 86 -2.84 -9.12 -8.35
CA GLY A 86 -3.08 -9.97 -7.18
C GLY A 86 -3.64 -9.22 -5.97
N LYS A 87 -3.26 -7.95 -5.80
CA LYS A 87 -3.79 -7.11 -4.71
C LYS A 87 -5.19 -6.61 -5.02
N PHE A 88 -5.45 -6.23 -6.27
CA PHE A 88 -6.78 -5.88 -6.74
C PHE A 88 -7.77 -7.02 -6.50
N LEU A 89 -7.41 -8.24 -6.89
CA LEU A 89 -8.22 -9.43 -6.65
C LEU A 89 -8.45 -9.67 -5.15
N LEU A 90 -7.39 -9.62 -4.33
CA LEU A 90 -7.53 -9.80 -2.89
C LEU A 90 -8.46 -8.75 -2.27
N THR A 91 -8.30 -7.47 -2.64
CA THR A 91 -9.21 -6.42 -2.20
C THR A 91 -10.64 -6.72 -2.59
N HIS A 92 -10.88 -7.12 -3.85
CA HIS A 92 -12.21 -7.42 -4.34
C HIS A 92 -12.88 -8.59 -3.60
N LEU A 93 -12.13 -9.67 -3.35
CA LEU A 93 -12.62 -10.84 -2.61
C LEU A 93 -12.93 -10.53 -1.14
N LEU A 94 -12.16 -9.64 -0.51
CA LEU A 94 -12.38 -9.26 0.89
C LEU A 94 -13.42 -8.16 1.06
N LEU A 95 -13.77 -7.44 0.00
CA LEU A 95 -14.49 -6.18 0.12
C LEU A 95 -15.87 -6.34 0.77
N GLU A 96 -16.65 -7.34 0.37
CA GLU A 96 -17.98 -7.60 0.95
C GLU A 96 -17.90 -8.00 2.43
N THR A 97 -16.86 -8.75 2.81
CA THR A 97 -16.61 -9.10 4.21
C THR A 97 -16.22 -7.87 5.02
N MET A 98 -15.38 -6.99 4.46
CA MET A 98 -15.02 -5.72 5.09
C MET A 98 -16.25 -4.81 5.26
N LYS A 99 -17.11 -4.69 4.24
CA LYS A 99 -18.36 -3.90 4.29
C LYS A 99 -19.26 -4.36 5.45
N LYS A 100 -19.55 -5.66 5.52
CA LYS A 100 -20.35 -6.25 6.61
C LYS A 100 -19.72 -6.02 7.99
N THR A 101 -18.39 -6.15 8.07
CA THR A 101 -17.65 -5.94 9.32
C THR A 101 -17.72 -4.50 9.79
N ALA A 102 -17.49 -3.55 8.87
CA ALA A 102 -17.51 -2.12 9.18
C ALA A 102 -18.91 -1.68 9.66
N GLN A 103 -19.97 -2.17 9.01
CA GLN A 103 -21.35 -1.92 9.40
C GLN A 103 -21.68 -2.56 10.77
N GLY A 104 -21.37 -3.84 10.96
CA GLY A 104 -21.69 -4.57 12.20
C GLY A 104 -20.94 -4.07 13.42
N ARG A 105 -19.68 -3.65 13.27
CA ARG A 105 -18.84 -3.12 14.36
C ARG A 105 -18.89 -1.61 14.49
N ARG A 106 -19.61 -0.89 13.59
CA ARG A 106 -19.62 0.58 13.52
C ARG A 106 -18.21 1.18 13.56
N THR A 107 -17.27 0.51 12.91
CA THR A 107 -15.85 0.85 12.91
C THR A 107 -15.40 0.99 11.47
N GLU A 108 -14.69 2.08 11.16
CA GLU A 108 -14.18 2.33 9.80
C GLU A 108 -13.18 1.25 9.38
N GLY A 109 -13.39 0.64 8.21
CA GLY A 109 -12.38 -0.21 7.57
C GLY A 109 -11.35 0.60 6.79
N ARG A 110 -10.10 0.13 6.73
CA ARG A 110 -9.01 0.84 6.03
C ARG A 110 -8.26 -0.07 5.07
N ILE A 111 -8.15 0.37 3.82
CA ILE A 111 -7.38 -0.30 2.76
C ILE A 111 -6.16 0.57 2.44
N VAL A 112 -4.96 0.00 2.62
CA VAL A 112 -3.70 0.72 2.49
C VAL A 112 -2.80 0.10 1.41
N ASN A 113 -2.64 0.80 0.29
CA ASN A 113 -1.86 0.32 -0.85
C ASN A 113 -0.43 0.90 -0.85
N VAL A 114 0.57 0.03 -0.68
CA VAL A 114 1.98 0.43 -0.76
C VAL A 114 2.43 0.64 -2.22
N SER A 115 2.81 1.87 -2.52
CA SER A 115 3.30 2.36 -3.81
C SER A 115 4.80 2.79 -3.75
N SER A 116 5.28 3.64 -4.67
CA SER A 116 6.65 4.14 -4.76
C SER A 116 6.75 5.50 -5.45
N ARG A 117 7.73 6.32 -5.07
CA ARG A 117 8.09 7.57 -5.79
C ARG A 117 8.65 7.35 -7.20
N VAL A 118 9.00 6.11 -7.56
CA VAL A 118 9.47 5.74 -8.91
C VAL A 118 8.44 6.08 -10.01
N ILE A 119 7.17 6.29 -9.65
CA ILE A 119 6.12 6.84 -10.54
C ILE A 119 6.56 8.12 -11.26
N LEU A 120 7.31 9.01 -10.57
CA LEU A 120 7.79 10.27 -11.13
C LEU A 120 8.93 10.07 -12.15
N ILE A 121 9.70 9.00 -12.02
CA ILE A 121 10.87 8.69 -12.86
C ILE A 121 10.44 7.91 -14.11
N THR A 122 9.38 7.10 -14.03
CA THR A 122 8.90 6.28 -15.15
C THR A 122 8.37 7.05 -16.35
N SER A 123 8.17 8.36 -16.25
CA SER A 123 7.92 9.20 -17.43
C SER A 123 9.13 9.29 -18.38
N LEU A 124 10.33 8.83 -17.97
CA LEU A 124 11.59 9.08 -18.67
C LEU A 124 12.33 7.83 -19.19
N TYR A 125 12.07 6.59 -18.74
CA TYR A 125 12.88 5.41 -19.14
C TYR A 125 12.13 4.05 -19.19
N ASN A 126 12.45 3.24 -20.22
CA ASN A 126 11.66 2.08 -20.68
C ASN A 126 11.82 0.76 -19.88
N SER A 127 12.79 0.61 -18.95
CA SER A 127 12.99 -0.63 -18.17
C SER A 127 12.56 -0.53 -16.68
N LEU A 128 12.71 0.66 -16.05
CA LEU A 128 12.05 1.00 -14.77
C LEU A 128 10.52 1.15 -14.94
N SER A 129 10.07 1.27 -16.19
CA SER A 129 8.69 1.38 -16.66
C SER A 129 7.72 0.40 -16.00
N ALA A 130 7.98 -0.92 -16.04
CA ALA A 130 7.02 -1.93 -15.57
C ALA A 130 6.79 -1.90 -14.05
N TYR A 131 7.85 -1.67 -13.27
CA TYR A 131 7.75 -1.52 -11.83
C TYR A 131 7.02 -0.24 -11.46
N GLY A 132 7.43 0.91 -12.02
CA GLY A 132 6.77 2.19 -11.74
C GLY A 132 5.31 2.21 -12.23
N GLN A 133 4.97 1.56 -13.35
CA GLN A 133 3.58 1.33 -13.79
C GLN A 133 2.79 0.53 -12.74
N SER A 134 3.35 -0.54 -12.18
CA SER A 134 2.67 -1.30 -11.12
C SER A 134 2.45 -0.47 -9.85
N LYS A 135 3.32 0.49 -9.57
CA LYS A 135 3.20 1.41 -8.43
C LYS A 135 2.20 2.54 -8.72
N LEU A 136 2.18 3.08 -9.93
CA LEU A 136 1.14 4.01 -10.38
C LEU A 136 -0.24 3.35 -10.30
N ALA A 137 -0.34 2.08 -10.74
CA ALA A 137 -1.56 1.30 -10.67
C ALA A 137 -2.11 1.20 -9.24
N ASN A 138 -1.24 1.03 -8.23
CA ASN A 138 -1.65 1.01 -6.82
C ASN A 138 -2.24 2.35 -6.34
N VAL A 139 -1.74 3.49 -6.84
CA VAL A 139 -2.26 4.83 -6.49
C VAL A 139 -3.61 5.06 -7.17
N LEU A 140 -3.69 4.79 -8.47
CA LEU A 140 -4.92 4.88 -9.25
C LEU A 140 -6.02 3.99 -8.67
N HIS A 141 -5.67 2.75 -8.28
CA HIS A 141 -6.59 1.82 -7.64
C HIS A 141 -7.11 2.36 -6.31
N ALA A 142 -6.25 2.89 -5.44
CA ALA A 142 -6.69 3.45 -4.17
C ALA A 142 -7.65 4.64 -4.36
N LYS A 143 -7.39 5.52 -5.35
CA LYS A 143 -8.26 6.65 -5.68
C LYS A 143 -9.61 6.21 -6.24
N ASP A 144 -9.64 5.30 -7.23
CA ASP A 144 -10.90 4.85 -7.81
C ASP A 144 -11.72 4.01 -6.81
N LEU A 145 -11.06 3.18 -5.99
CA LEU A 145 -11.69 2.46 -4.90
C LEU A 145 -12.31 3.41 -3.88
N ALA A 146 -11.58 4.45 -3.45
CA ALA A 146 -12.11 5.44 -2.53
C ALA A 146 -13.36 6.15 -3.07
N ARG A 147 -13.36 6.49 -4.37
CA ARG A 147 -14.52 7.08 -5.04
C ARG A 147 -15.73 6.14 -5.00
N ARG A 148 -15.54 4.87 -5.38
CA ARG A 148 -16.60 3.84 -5.37
C ARG A 148 -17.15 3.59 -3.97
N LEU A 149 -16.28 3.49 -2.96
CA LEU A 149 -16.72 3.28 -1.57
C LEU A 149 -17.52 4.48 -1.03
N LYS A 150 -17.18 5.69 -1.46
CA LYS A 150 -17.96 6.89 -1.16
C LYS A 150 -19.32 6.87 -1.85
N GLU A 151 -19.38 6.47 -3.12
CA GLU A 151 -20.63 6.31 -3.88
C GLU A 151 -21.54 5.22 -3.27
N ASP A 152 -20.94 4.14 -2.76
CA ASP A 152 -21.64 3.06 -2.04
C ASP A 152 -22.03 3.44 -0.60
N GLU A 153 -21.67 4.64 -0.11
CA GLU A 153 -21.88 5.10 1.26
C GLU A 153 -21.36 4.15 2.36
N VAL A 154 -20.24 3.48 2.08
CA VAL A 154 -19.63 2.50 2.98
C VAL A 154 -18.58 3.18 3.86
N ALA A 155 -18.55 2.84 5.15
CA ALA A 155 -17.53 3.27 6.11
C ALA A 155 -16.19 2.54 5.92
N ILE A 156 -15.63 2.59 4.70
CA ILE A 156 -14.30 2.07 4.37
C ILE A 156 -13.53 3.15 3.60
N THR A 157 -12.29 3.41 4.02
CA THR A 157 -11.39 4.31 3.30
C THR A 157 -10.32 3.51 2.55
N ALA A 158 -9.91 4.03 1.39
CA ALA A 158 -8.81 3.49 0.61
C ALA A 158 -7.77 4.58 0.35
N ASN A 159 -6.52 4.31 0.72
CA ASN A 159 -5.41 5.25 0.56
C ASN A 159 -4.17 4.54 0.03
N SER A 160 -3.22 5.31 -0.48
CA SER A 160 -1.93 4.80 -0.95
C SER A 160 -0.77 5.57 -0.33
N LEU A 161 0.43 4.99 -0.36
CA LEU A 161 1.60 5.62 0.25
C LEU A 161 2.91 5.19 -0.41
N HIS A 162 3.99 5.89 -0.10
CA HIS A 162 5.36 5.40 -0.31
C HIS A 162 6.11 5.30 1.03
N PRO A 163 6.83 4.17 1.28
CA PRO A 163 7.57 3.97 2.53
C PRO A 163 8.86 4.82 2.63
N GLY A 164 9.29 5.47 1.54
CA GLY A 164 10.61 6.10 1.44
C GLY A 164 11.65 5.16 0.80
N ALA A 165 12.87 5.65 0.68
CA ALA A 165 14.00 4.84 0.21
C ALA A 165 14.49 3.96 1.35
N ILE A 166 14.19 2.66 1.29
CA ILE A 166 14.61 1.66 2.30
C ILE A 166 15.87 0.95 1.80
N ALA A 167 16.79 0.64 2.72
CA ALA A 167 17.95 -0.22 2.45
C ALA A 167 17.45 -1.59 2.00
N THR A 168 17.30 -1.78 0.70
CA THR A 168 16.99 -3.06 0.07
C THR A 168 18.09 -3.38 -0.93
N ASN A 169 18.31 -4.67 -1.21
CA ASN A 169 19.38 -5.16 -2.10
C ASN A 169 19.44 -4.47 -3.49
N LEU A 170 18.39 -3.72 -3.87
CA LEU A 170 18.31 -2.93 -5.10
C LEU A 170 19.22 -1.68 -5.11
N PHE A 171 19.68 -1.20 -3.96
CA PHE A 171 20.48 0.03 -3.82
C PHE A 171 21.95 -0.19 -3.47
N ARG A 172 22.51 -1.37 -3.78
CA ARG A 172 23.93 -1.69 -3.51
C ARG A 172 24.94 -0.81 -4.31
N LEU A 173 24.46 0.16 -5.10
CA LEU A 173 25.23 1.07 -5.96
C LEU A 173 25.53 2.48 -5.37
N VAL A 174 24.93 2.92 -4.25
CA VAL A 174 24.91 4.37 -3.89
C VAL A 174 26.00 4.86 -2.91
N GLY A 175 27.02 4.05 -2.62
CA GLY A 175 28.21 4.50 -1.86
C GLY A 175 27.94 5.07 -0.45
N LEU A 176 28.94 5.75 0.12
CA LEU A 176 29.01 6.18 1.54
C LEU A 176 27.92 7.23 1.94
N VAL A 177 27.38 7.97 0.97
CA VAL A 177 26.37 9.04 1.20
C VAL A 177 24.96 8.47 1.37
N GLY A 178 24.69 7.25 0.87
CA GLY A 178 23.38 6.60 0.96
C GLY A 178 22.88 6.40 2.39
N LYS A 179 23.79 6.17 3.36
CA LYS A 179 23.44 5.98 4.79
C LYS A 179 22.66 7.15 5.39
N TYR A 180 22.79 8.35 4.83
CA TYR A 180 22.14 9.57 5.34
C TYR A 180 20.83 9.93 4.66
N VAL A 181 20.34 9.11 3.71
CA VAL A 181 19.07 9.31 2.97
C VAL A 181 18.19 8.06 3.03
N ILE A 182 18.77 6.92 3.41
CA ILE A 182 18.09 5.63 3.48
C ILE A 182 17.45 5.41 4.85
N LYS A 183 16.16 5.12 4.85
CA LYS A 183 15.39 4.71 6.03
C LYS A 183 15.77 3.31 6.48
N ASN A 184 15.72 3.09 7.79
CA ASN A 184 15.68 1.74 8.35
C ASN A 184 14.28 1.10 8.16
N VAL A 185 14.13 -0.16 8.55
CA VAL A 185 12.86 -0.89 8.39
C VAL A 185 11.73 -0.28 9.23
N GLU A 186 12.01 0.14 10.46
CA GLU A 186 11.05 0.77 11.40
C GLU A 186 10.48 2.07 10.82
N GLN A 187 11.35 2.93 10.28
CA GLN A 187 10.98 4.18 9.59
C GLN A 187 10.26 3.91 8.28
N GLY A 188 10.62 2.82 7.60
CA GLY A 188 9.97 2.42 6.35
C GLY A 188 8.53 1.92 6.54
N ALA A 189 8.26 1.26 7.67
CA ALA A 189 6.91 0.83 8.05
C ALA A 189 6.04 1.98 8.59
N ALA A 190 6.64 3.10 9.00
CA ALA A 190 5.96 4.18 9.71
C ALA A 190 4.72 4.72 8.99
N THR A 191 4.85 5.13 7.72
CA THR A 191 3.71 5.64 6.96
C THR A 191 2.60 4.59 6.82
N THR A 192 2.95 3.30 6.70
CA THR A 192 1.96 2.22 6.61
C THR A 192 1.19 2.05 7.91
N CYS A 193 1.89 1.99 9.05
CA CYS A 193 1.25 1.90 10.35
C CYS A 193 0.41 3.15 10.67
N TYR A 194 0.91 4.33 10.30
CA TYR A 194 0.18 5.60 10.46
C TYR A 194 -1.15 5.60 9.69
N VAL A 195 -1.11 5.27 8.38
CA VAL A 195 -2.32 5.24 7.54
C VAL A 195 -3.27 4.10 7.97
N ALA A 196 -2.73 2.98 8.45
CA ALA A 196 -3.54 1.86 8.90
C ALA A 196 -4.28 2.13 10.22
N LEU A 197 -3.66 2.83 11.18
CA LEU A 197 -4.14 2.81 12.57
C LEU A 197 -4.36 4.20 13.19
N HIS A 198 -3.71 5.26 12.71
CA HIS A 198 -3.75 6.54 13.40
C HIS A 198 -5.14 7.22 13.34
N PRO A 199 -5.66 7.79 14.45
CA PRO A 199 -6.99 8.43 14.47
C PRO A 199 -7.15 9.62 13.53
N GLN A 200 -6.06 10.38 13.27
CA GLN A 200 -6.08 11.51 12.32
C GLN A 200 -6.43 11.11 10.87
N ILE A 201 -6.38 9.82 10.55
CA ILE A 201 -6.69 9.28 9.22
C ILE A 201 -8.18 8.95 9.06
N THR A 202 -8.96 9.00 10.12
CA THR A 202 -10.41 8.71 10.07
C THR A 202 -11.12 9.60 9.04
N GLY A 203 -11.89 8.99 8.16
CA GLY A 203 -12.62 9.63 7.07
C GLY A 203 -11.75 10.14 5.92
N LYS A 204 -10.41 10.00 5.98
CA LYS A 204 -9.51 10.41 4.90
C LYS A 204 -9.44 9.31 3.85
N ALA A 205 -9.87 9.60 2.62
CA ALA A 205 -9.90 8.62 1.53
C ALA A 205 -9.36 9.21 0.22
N GLY A 206 -8.80 8.35 -0.64
CA GLY A 206 -8.27 8.72 -1.95
C GLY A 206 -6.95 9.51 -1.90
N LEU A 207 -6.29 9.54 -0.73
CA LEU A 207 -5.07 10.31 -0.52
C LEU A 207 -3.81 9.45 -0.78
N TYR A 208 -2.72 10.16 -1.01
CA TYR A 208 -1.38 9.61 -1.11
C TYR A 208 -0.52 10.14 0.03
N PHE A 209 0.23 9.26 0.69
CA PHE A 209 1.05 9.60 1.84
C PHE A 209 2.54 9.34 1.63
N ALA A 210 3.37 10.23 2.17
CA ALA A 210 4.80 10.04 2.33
C ALA A 210 5.21 10.59 3.69
N ASP A 211 6.13 9.89 4.38
CA ASP A 211 6.63 10.31 5.70
C ASP A 211 5.49 10.63 6.69
N SER A 212 4.46 9.80 6.70
CA SER A 212 3.23 9.97 7.50
C SER A 212 2.49 11.31 7.28
N ASN A 213 2.66 11.94 6.12
CA ASN A 213 1.98 13.17 5.73
C ASN A 213 1.30 13.01 4.36
N VAL A 214 0.26 13.79 4.10
CA VAL A 214 -0.33 13.87 2.76
C VAL A 214 0.72 14.45 1.81
N ALA A 215 0.89 13.82 0.66
CA ALA A 215 1.89 14.17 -0.32
C ALA A 215 1.30 14.29 -1.72
N GLU A 216 1.90 15.15 -2.54
CA GLU A 216 1.55 15.34 -3.94
C GLU A 216 1.86 14.10 -4.78
N THR A 217 1.05 13.89 -5.81
CA THR A 217 1.20 12.81 -6.80
C THR A 217 1.43 13.35 -8.19
N SER A 218 1.84 12.50 -9.14
CA SER A 218 1.95 12.91 -10.54
C SER A 218 0.58 13.24 -11.15
N LEU A 219 0.58 13.97 -12.27
CA LEU A 219 -0.64 14.26 -13.03
C LEU A 219 -1.36 12.97 -13.46
N GLN A 220 -0.61 11.97 -13.93
CA GLN A 220 -1.19 10.68 -14.30
C GLN A 220 -1.85 9.98 -13.11
N ALA A 221 -1.28 10.09 -11.90
CA ALA A 221 -1.86 9.51 -10.70
C ALA A 221 -3.15 10.23 -10.24
N ASN A 222 -3.43 11.42 -10.76
CA ASN A 222 -4.66 12.20 -10.52
C ASN A 222 -5.66 12.09 -11.68
N ASP A 223 -5.37 11.31 -12.72
CA ASP A 223 -6.26 11.12 -13.86
C ASP A 223 -7.37 10.10 -13.53
N ASN A 224 -8.58 10.61 -13.31
CA ASN A 224 -9.77 9.81 -13.00
C ASN A 224 -10.18 8.90 -14.17
N ALA A 225 -9.98 9.32 -15.42
CA ALA A 225 -10.33 8.50 -16.58
C ALA A 225 -9.35 7.32 -16.70
N LEU A 226 -8.06 7.57 -16.47
CA LEU A 226 -7.05 6.53 -16.42
C LEU A 226 -7.30 5.55 -15.27
N ALA A 227 -7.72 6.04 -14.09
CA ALA A 227 -8.04 5.20 -12.95
C ALA A 227 -9.20 4.23 -13.24
N ARG A 228 -10.28 4.73 -13.86
CA ARG A 228 -11.42 3.91 -14.31
C ARG A 228 -11.01 2.90 -15.37
N LYS A 229 -10.25 3.32 -16.39
CA LYS A 229 -9.74 2.44 -17.44
C LYS A 229 -8.88 1.31 -16.86
N LEU A 230 -8.02 1.61 -15.89
CA LEU A 230 -7.22 0.60 -15.19
C LEU A 230 -8.09 -0.36 -14.40
N TRP A 231 -9.11 0.14 -13.70
CA TRP A 231 -10.07 -0.68 -12.96
C TRP A 231 -10.76 -1.68 -13.89
N ASP A 232 -11.39 -1.20 -14.97
CA ASP A 232 -12.15 -2.03 -15.90
C ASP A 232 -11.27 -3.07 -16.58
N PHE A 233 -10.06 -2.68 -16.98
CA PHE A 233 -9.04 -3.59 -17.50
C PHE A 233 -8.70 -4.69 -16.50
N THR A 234 -8.41 -4.32 -15.25
CA THR A 234 -8.01 -5.28 -14.21
C THR A 234 -9.16 -6.21 -13.84
N PHE A 235 -10.38 -5.68 -13.74
CA PHE A 235 -11.60 -6.43 -13.46
C PHE A 235 -11.92 -7.44 -14.56
N THR A 236 -11.83 -7.02 -15.83
CA THR A 236 -11.98 -7.91 -16.98
C THR A 236 -10.93 -9.02 -16.98
N LEU A 237 -9.68 -8.68 -16.66
CA LEU A 237 -8.58 -9.65 -16.61
C LEU A 237 -8.81 -10.76 -15.57
N ILE A 238 -9.30 -10.41 -14.37
CA ILE A 238 -9.54 -11.40 -13.31
C ILE A 238 -10.77 -12.28 -13.60
N ASN A 239 -11.80 -11.74 -14.26
CA ASN A 239 -13.01 -12.51 -14.59
C ASN A 239 -12.83 -13.41 -15.82
N ASN A 240 -11.87 -13.09 -16.69
CA ASN A 240 -11.55 -13.89 -17.86
C ASN A 240 -10.49 -14.98 -17.59
N CYS A 241 -9.96 -15.08 -16.36
CA CYS A 241 -9.15 -16.24 -16.00
C CYS A 241 -10.08 -17.46 -15.85
N PRO A 242 -9.84 -18.56 -16.59
CA PRO A 242 -10.66 -19.76 -16.44
C PRO A 242 -10.60 -20.23 -14.99
N ASN A 243 -11.77 -20.49 -14.40
CA ASN A 243 -11.85 -21.15 -13.11
C ASN A 243 -11.23 -22.54 -13.28
N ASN A 244 -10.06 -22.76 -12.70
CA ASN A 244 -9.54 -24.13 -12.52
C ASN A 244 -10.46 -24.80 -11.48
N THR A 245 -11.52 -25.44 -11.97
CA THR A 245 -12.30 -26.45 -11.25
C THR A 245 -11.46 -27.69 -11.02
#